data_AF-A0A7L0VX07-F1
#
_entry.id   AF-A0A7L0VX07-F1
#
_cell.length_a   1.000
_cell.length_b   1.000
_cell.length_c   1.000
_cell.angle_alpha   90.00
_cell.angle_beta   90.00
_cell.angle_gamma   90.00
#
_symmetry.space_group_name_H-M   'P 1'
#
loop_
_entity.id
_entity.type
_entity.pdbx_description
1 polymer ?
#
loop_
_entity_poly.entity_id
_entity_poly.type
_entity_poly.pdbx_seq_one_letter_code
_entity_poly.pdbx_strand_id
1 'polypeptide(L)'
;NSVWVSTDHDEIEKVAKQFGAQVHRRSPEVSQDSSTSLETIREFLNHHPEVDIVGNIQATSPCLHPSDLIKVADLIQKEGFDSVFSVVRRHQFRWSEVKKGENKMTEPQNLNPAKRYRRQDWPGELYENGSFYFAKRHLIEKGYLQGGKMAYYEMRAEHSVDIDIDIDWPIAEQRVLSFGYFGKEPLKEVKLLVCSVDGCLTNGRVYVTEDRKEMVSYDYRDIVGIDLLKKRGIQVSIV
;
A
#
# COMPACT_ATOMS: atom_id res chain seq x y z
N ASN A 1 15.70 0.12 18.34
CA ASN A 1 14.66 0.19 17.29
C ASN A 1 15.26 -0.22 15.95
N SER A 2 14.72 -1.29 15.38
CA SER A 2 15.24 -2.04 14.24
C SER A 2 14.15 -2.25 13.19
N VAL A 3 14.52 -2.32 11.92
CA VAL A 3 13.61 -2.68 10.82
C VAL A 3 14.03 -4.06 10.31
N TRP A 4 13.08 -4.98 10.23
CA TRP A 4 13.29 -6.37 9.85
C TRP A 4 12.40 -6.78 8.69
N VAL A 5 12.91 -7.67 7.84
CA VAL A 5 12.13 -8.42 6.86
C VAL A 5 12.27 -9.89 7.18
N SER A 6 11.14 -10.56 7.45
CA SER A 6 11.08 -12.00 7.63
C SER A 6 10.80 -12.65 6.28
N THR A 7 11.71 -13.49 5.78
CA THR A 7 11.58 -14.12 4.46
C THR A 7 12.25 -15.48 4.40
N ASP A 8 11.76 -16.36 3.54
CA ASP A 8 12.31 -17.66 3.20
C ASP A 8 13.07 -17.65 1.86
N HIS A 9 12.98 -16.56 1.10
CA HIS A 9 13.51 -16.47 -0.27
C HIS A 9 14.75 -15.57 -0.38
N ASP A 10 15.78 -16.05 -1.08
CA ASP A 10 17.09 -15.37 -1.22
C ASP A 10 16.99 -14.01 -1.95
N GLU A 11 16.19 -13.93 -3.01
CA GLU A 11 15.99 -12.66 -3.73
C GLU A 11 15.28 -11.60 -2.86
N ILE A 12 14.36 -12.02 -1.98
CA ILE A 12 13.69 -11.09 -1.06
C ILE A 12 14.68 -10.61 0.01
N GLU A 13 15.53 -11.50 0.53
CA GLU A 13 16.62 -11.13 1.46
C GLU A 13 17.56 -10.09 0.83
N LYS A 14 17.96 -10.32 -0.42
CA LYS A 14 18.85 -9.42 -1.16
C LYS A 14 18.23 -8.04 -1.32
N VAL A 15 16.96 -7.96 -1.71
CA VAL A 15 16.22 -6.69 -1.81
C VAL A 15 16.09 -6.02 -0.44
N ALA A 16 15.73 -6.75 0.62
CA ALA A 16 15.63 -6.21 1.97
C ALA A 16 16.94 -5.55 2.44
N LYS A 17 18.07 -6.22 2.21
CA LYS A 17 19.41 -5.70 2.51
C LYS A 17 19.75 -4.44 1.71
N GLN A 18 19.36 -4.37 0.44
CA GLN A 18 19.55 -3.16 -0.38
C GLN A 18 18.82 -1.94 0.18
N PHE A 19 17.67 -2.13 0.81
CA PHE A 19 16.91 -1.09 1.50
C PHE A 19 17.34 -0.86 2.96
N GLY A 20 18.41 -1.51 3.42
CA GLY A 20 18.98 -1.34 4.76
C GLY A 20 18.18 -2.02 5.88
N ALA A 21 17.25 -2.91 5.55
CA ALA A 21 16.54 -3.72 6.55
C ALA A 21 17.41 -4.90 6.99
N GLN A 22 17.26 -5.29 8.26
CA GLN A 22 17.78 -6.55 8.76
C GLN A 22 16.89 -7.71 8.27
N VAL A 23 17.45 -8.92 8.18
CA VAL A 23 16.72 -10.07 7.62
C VAL A 23 16.68 -11.18 8.66
N HIS A 24 15.47 -11.67 8.90
CA HIS A 24 15.23 -12.92 9.62
C HIS A 24 14.86 -14.00 8.59
N ARG A 25 15.64 -15.09 8.54
CA ARG A 25 15.32 -16.22 7.67
C ARG A 25 14.32 -17.11 8.38
N ARG A 26 13.06 -17.01 7.96
CA ARG A 26 11.98 -17.80 8.55
C ARG A 26 12.04 -19.25 8.10
N SER A 27 11.50 -20.13 8.93
CA SER A 27 11.43 -21.55 8.60
C SER A 27 10.40 -21.82 7.48
N PRO A 28 10.54 -22.93 6.75
CA PRO A 28 9.52 -23.38 5.80
C PRO A 28 8.15 -23.64 6.46
N GLU A 29 8.12 -23.91 7.77
CA GLU A 29 6.90 -24.25 8.52
C GLU A 29 5.95 -23.05 8.65
N VAL A 30 6.49 -21.83 8.75
CA VAL A 30 5.70 -20.58 8.82
C VAL A 30 5.63 -19.85 7.47
N SER A 31 6.00 -20.52 6.38
CA SER A 31 6.01 -19.98 5.02
C SER A 31 4.96 -20.62 4.12
N GLN A 32 4.02 -21.39 4.67
CA GLN A 32 2.97 -22.05 3.91
C GLN A 32 1.80 -21.10 3.64
N ASP A 33 1.00 -21.36 2.60
CA ASP A 33 -0.21 -20.59 2.29
C ASP A 33 -1.24 -20.63 3.43
N SER A 34 -1.19 -21.67 4.27
CA SER A 34 -2.03 -21.82 5.46
C SER A 34 -1.44 -21.17 6.72
N SER A 35 -0.17 -20.76 6.70
CA SER A 35 0.50 -20.14 7.84
C SER A 35 -0.07 -18.73 8.08
N THR A 36 -0.36 -18.44 9.34
CA THR A 36 -0.88 -17.14 9.75
C THR A 36 0.23 -16.13 9.97
N SER A 37 -0.07 -14.84 9.83
CA SER A 37 0.87 -13.77 10.17
C SER A 37 1.33 -13.85 11.63
N LEU A 38 0.43 -14.29 12.53
CA LEU A 38 0.73 -14.45 13.95
C LEU A 38 1.78 -15.54 14.20
N GLU A 39 1.71 -16.68 13.51
CA GLU A 39 2.72 -17.74 13.60
C GLU A 39 4.10 -17.25 13.16
N THR A 40 4.15 -16.51 12.04
CA THR A 40 5.40 -15.94 11.53
C THR A 40 6.01 -14.94 12.52
N ILE A 41 5.19 -14.08 13.12
CA ILE A 41 5.65 -13.09 14.11
C ILE A 41 6.13 -13.77 15.40
N ARG A 42 5.46 -14.84 15.84
CA ARG A 42 5.88 -15.61 17.02
C ARG A 42 7.23 -16.29 16.79
N GLU A 43 7.45 -16.87 15.62
CA GLU A 43 8.75 -17.45 15.26
C GLU A 43 9.86 -16.38 15.32
N PHE A 44 9.61 -15.21 14.74
CA PHE A 44 10.53 -14.08 14.81
C PHE A 44 10.85 -13.69 16.26
N LEU A 45 9.82 -13.51 17.11
CA LEU A 45 10.01 -13.11 18.51
C LEU A 45 10.74 -14.16 19.37
N ASN A 46 10.68 -15.44 19.00
CA ASN A 46 11.44 -16.50 19.67
C ASN A 46 12.95 -16.39 19.40
N HIS A 47 13.34 -15.92 18.22
CA HIS A 47 14.75 -15.70 17.84
C HIS A 47 15.29 -14.33 18.27
N HIS A 48 14.39 -13.38 18.49
CA HIS A 48 14.69 -11.98 18.81
C HIS A 48 14.11 -11.58 20.17
N PRO A 49 14.63 -12.12 21.30
CA PRO A 49 14.12 -11.84 22.65
C PRO A 49 14.21 -10.35 23.05
N GLU A 50 15.07 -9.57 22.38
CA GLU A 50 15.25 -8.14 22.58
C GLU A 50 14.09 -7.27 22.07
N VAL A 51 13.16 -7.84 21.30
CA VAL A 51 12.03 -7.10 20.71
C VAL A 51 10.82 -7.10 21.65
N ASP A 52 10.43 -5.92 22.15
CA ASP A 52 9.28 -5.78 23.06
C ASP A 52 7.96 -5.45 22.37
N ILE A 53 8.04 -4.71 21.26
CA ILE A 53 6.88 -4.23 20.49
C ILE A 53 7.14 -4.59 19.03
N VAL A 54 6.17 -5.25 18.40
CA VAL A 54 6.20 -5.57 16.98
C VAL A 54 5.29 -4.61 16.25
N GLY A 55 5.81 -3.94 15.23
CA GLY A 55 5.01 -3.31 14.18
C GLY A 55 5.04 -4.18 12.93
N ASN A 56 4.04 -5.03 12.77
CA ASN A 56 3.87 -5.84 11.56
C ASN A 56 3.31 -4.97 10.45
N ILE A 57 4.08 -4.71 9.40
CA ILE A 57 3.70 -3.88 8.25
C ILE A 57 3.58 -4.79 7.04
N GLN A 58 2.44 -4.76 6.33
CA GLN A 58 2.24 -5.60 5.16
C GLN A 58 2.67 -4.87 3.88
N ALA A 59 3.48 -5.53 3.05
CA ALA A 59 3.99 -4.97 1.81
C ALA A 59 2.91 -4.77 0.73
N THR A 60 1.74 -5.40 0.88
CA THR A 60 0.58 -5.22 -0.02
C THR A 60 -0.10 -3.86 0.12
N SER A 61 0.27 -3.08 1.15
CA SER A 61 -0.13 -1.68 1.35
C SER A 61 1.02 -0.68 1.09
N PRO A 62 1.39 -0.42 -0.18
CA PRO A 62 2.62 0.32 -0.52
C PRO A 62 2.53 1.84 -0.27
N CYS A 63 1.35 2.41 -0.01
CA CYS A 63 1.15 3.85 0.18
C CYS A 63 1.33 4.31 1.64
N LEU A 64 1.95 3.49 2.49
CA LEU A 64 2.19 3.80 3.89
C LEU A 64 3.24 4.92 4.05
N HIS A 65 2.94 5.89 4.90
CA HIS A 65 3.84 7.01 5.19
C HIS A 65 4.49 6.92 6.58
N PRO A 66 5.73 7.39 6.75
CA PRO A 66 6.38 7.45 8.06
C PRO A 66 5.61 8.27 9.09
N SER A 67 4.87 9.30 8.65
CA SER A 67 4.04 10.14 9.53
C SER A 67 2.92 9.36 10.23
N ASP A 68 2.36 8.35 9.58
CA ASP A 68 1.35 7.47 10.18
C ASP A 68 1.99 6.59 11.26
N LEU A 69 3.15 5.99 10.96
CA LEU A 69 3.90 5.15 11.89
C LEU A 69 4.37 5.91 13.14
N ILE A 70 4.78 7.18 12.99
CA ILE A 70 5.19 8.02 14.13
C ILE A 70 4.03 8.24 15.10
N LYS A 71 2.81 8.52 14.58
CA LYS A 71 1.63 8.71 15.42
C LYS A 71 1.22 7.44 16.13
N VAL A 72 1.33 6.29 15.46
CA VAL A 72 1.05 4.98 16.07
C VAL A 72 2.06 4.65 17.17
N ALA A 73 3.34 4.95 16.95
CA ALA A 73 4.36 4.82 17.98
C ALA A 73 4.05 5.70 19.20
N ASP A 74 3.58 6.94 18.97
CA ASP A 74 3.14 7.85 20.04
C ASP A 74 1.96 7.28 20.84
N LEU A 75 0.95 6.69 20.19
CA LEU A 75 -0.17 6.03 20.88
C LEU A 75 0.33 4.93 21.84
N ILE A 76 1.28 4.12 21.39
CA ILE A 76 1.80 3.02 22.21
C ILE A 76 2.69 3.53 23.34
N GLN A 77 3.60 4.45 23.05
CA GLN A 77 4.62 4.91 24.02
C GLN A 77 4.09 5.94 25.00
N LYS A 78 3.29 6.90 24.54
CA LYS A 78 2.79 8.02 25.36
C LYS A 78 1.45 7.71 26.00
N GLU A 79 0.55 7.06 25.27
CA GLU A 79 -0.80 6.75 25.76
C GLU A 79 -0.93 5.33 26.31
N GLY A 80 0.10 4.50 26.16
CA GLY A 80 0.19 3.18 26.78
C GLY A 80 -0.72 2.13 26.16
N PHE A 81 -1.12 2.25 24.90
CA PHE A 81 -1.86 1.20 24.19
C PHE A 81 -1.03 -0.07 24.07
N ASP A 82 -1.68 -1.23 24.16
CA ASP A 82 -1.04 -2.55 24.03
C ASP A 82 -1.05 -3.04 22.58
N SER A 83 -2.06 -2.65 21.80
CA SER A 83 -2.12 -2.90 20.35
C SER A 83 -2.80 -1.76 19.61
N VAL A 84 -2.29 -1.44 18.42
CA VAL A 84 -2.83 -0.44 17.50
C VAL A 84 -2.79 -0.97 16.07
N PHE A 85 -3.90 -0.91 15.34
CA PHE A 85 -3.98 -1.42 13.96
C PHE A 85 -4.61 -0.40 13.02
N SER A 86 -4.26 -0.49 11.74
CA SER A 86 -4.72 0.46 10.73
C SER A 86 -6.13 0.14 10.22
N VAL A 87 -6.94 1.19 10.06
CA VAL A 87 -8.29 1.10 9.52
C VAL A 87 -8.55 2.18 8.48
N VAL A 88 -9.57 1.97 7.65
CA VAL A 88 -10.09 2.93 6.68
C VAL A 88 -11.60 3.05 6.83
N ARG A 89 -12.12 4.27 6.68
CA ARG A 89 -13.55 4.54 6.71
C ARG A 89 -14.19 4.33 5.34
N ARG A 90 -15.24 3.52 5.29
CA ARG A 90 -16.02 3.25 4.08
C ARG A 90 -17.49 3.56 4.31
N HIS A 91 -18.14 4.01 3.24
CA HIS A 91 -19.57 4.33 3.21
C HIS A 91 -20.30 3.34 2.30
N GLN A 92 -20.25 2.07 2.69
CA GLN A 92 -20.88 0.96 1.96
C GLN A 92 -22.09 0.45 2.73
N PHE A 93 -23.13 0.04 2.00
CA PHE A 93 -24.31 -0.57 2.59
C PHE A 93 -24.16 -2.08 2.62
N ARG A 94 -24.35 -2.68 3.80
CA ARG A 94 -24.27 -4.11 4.01
C ARG A 94 -25.65 -4.74 4.02
N TRP A 95 -25.74 -5.92 3.42
CA TRP A 95 -26.94 -6.73 3.31
C TRP A 95 -26.59 -8.16 3.70
N SER A 96 -27.53 -8.90 4.28
CA SER A 96 -27.31 -10.32 4.59
C SER A 96 -27.18 -11.15 3.31
N GLU A 97 -26.24 -12.09 3.33
CA GLU A 97 -26.11 -13.11 2.30
C GLU A 97 -27.21 -14.16 2.47
N VAL A 98 -27.86 -14.57 1.38
CA VAL A 98 -28.81 -15.68 1.35
C VAL A 98 -28.27 -16.75 0.42
N LYS A 99 -27.99 -17.93 0.97
CA LYS A 99 -27.51 -19.07 0.18
C LYS A 99 -28.65 -19.75 -0.56
N LYS A 100 -28.35 -20.28 -1.74
CA LYS A 100 -29.32 -21.03 -2.54
C LYS A 100 -29.88 -22.22 -1.73
N GLY A 101 -31.20 -22.25 -1.55
CA GLY A 101 -31.88 -23.28 -0.76
C GLY A 101 -32.24 -22.86 0.67
N GLU A 102 -31.79 -21.70 1.14
CA GLU A 102 -32.27 -21.13 2.40
C GLU A 102 -33.60 -20.41 2.21
N ASN A 103 -34.57 -20.67 3.09
CA ASN A 103 -35.83 -19.93 3.14
C ASN A 103 -35.67 -18.64 3.96
N LYS A 104 -34.70 -17.81 3.60
CA LYS A 104 -34.41 -16.52 4.23
C LYS A 104 -34.45 -15.41 3.20
N MET A 105 -34.82 -14.21 3.63
CA MET A 105 -34.76 -13.01 2.80
C MET A 105 -33.51 -12.19 3.13
N THR A 106 -33.01 -11.44 2.15
CA THR A 106 -31.92 -10.49 2.37
C THR A 106 -32.41 -9.32 3.22
N GLU A 107 -31.65 -8.99 4.25
CA GLU A 107 -31.97 -7.96 5.25
C GLU A 107 -30.88 -6.88 5.28
N PRO A 108 -31.26 -5.59 5.46
CA PRO A 108 -30.31 -4.50 5.57
C PRO A 108 -29.59 -4.55 6.93
N GLN A 109 -28.26 -4.44 6.95
CA GLN A 109 -27.48 -4.51 8.20
C GLN A 109 -27.13 -3.14 8.80
N ASN A 110 -26.88 -2.13 7.96
CA ASN A 110 -26.40 -0.81 8.39
C ASN A 110 -27.16 0.36 7.74
N LEU A 111 -28.37 0.10 7.22
CA LEU A 111 -29.21 1.10 6.57
C LEU A 111 -30.69 0.87 6.81
N ASN A 112 -31.50 1.92 6.64
CA ASN A 112 -32.93 1.80 6.43
C ASN A 112 -33.22 1.96 4.92
N PRO A 113 -33.73 0.92 4.22
CA PRO A 113 -34.06 1.01 2.80
C PRO A 113 -35.07 2.11 2.45
N ALA A 114 -35.98 2.45 3.37
CA ALA A 114 -36.95 3.53 3.20
C ALA A 114 -36.33 4.94 3.37
N LYS A 115 -35.14 5.04 3.99
CA LYS A 115 -34.43 6.30 4.21
C LYS A 115 -32.92 6.10 4.06
N ARG A 116 -32.49 5.95 2.82
CA ARG A 116 -31.07 5.74 2.48
C ARG A 116 -30.26 7.01 2.75
N TYR A 117 -29.22 6.89 3.57
CA TYR A 117 -28.29 7.98 3.84
C TYR A 117 -27.45 8.32 2.59
N ARG A 118 -27.15 9.59 2.36
CA ARG A 118 -26.04 9.97 1.47
C ARG A 118 -24.73 9.81 2.22
N ARG A 119 -23.60 9.76 1.52
CA ARG A 119 -22.28 9.57 2.15
C ARG A 119 -21.98 10.59 3.24
N GLN A 120 -22.40 11.83 3.06
CA GLN A 120 -22.22 12.92 4.02
C GLN A 120 -23.18 12.89 5.21
N ASP A 121 -24.24 12.07 5.15
CA ASP A 121 -25.31 12.08 6.16
C ASP A 121 -25.04 11.07 7.29
N TRP A 122 -23.94 10.32 7.25
CA TRP A 122 -23.58 9.35 8.29
C TRP A 122 -22.06 9.14 8.33
N PRO A 123 -21.51 8.69 9.48
CA PRO A 123 -20.07 8.59 9.67
C PRO A 123 -19.39 7.42 8.94
N GLY A 124 -20.13 6.52 8.27
CA GLY A 124 -19.56 5.32 7.69
C GLY A 124 -19.16 4.27 8.74
N GLU A 125 -18.49 3.22 8.27
CA GLU A 125 -17.94 2.14 9.09
C GLU A 125 -16.41 2.04 8.90
N LEU A 126 -15.72 1.58 9.93
CA LEU A 126 -14.28 1.36 9.90
C LEU A 126 -13.99 -0.10 9.54
N TYR A 127 -13.06 -0.29 8.61
CA TYR A 127 -12.58 -1.59 8.16
C TYR A 127 -11.08 -1.61 8.30
N GLU A 128 -10.51 -2.73 8.72
CA GLU A 128 -9.07 -2.94 8.60
C GLU A 128 -8.64 -2.80 7.13
N ASN A 129 -7.46 -2.22 6.92
CA ASN A 129 -6.94 -1.97 5.58
C ASN A 129 -5.64 -2.73 5.30
N GLY A 130 -5.24 -3.66 6.18
CA GLY A 130 -4.04 -4.48 6.02
C GLY A 130 -2.71 -3.73 6.09
N SER A 131 -2.68 -2.42 6.36
CA SER A 131 -1.40 -1.70 6.29
C SER A 131 -0.44 -2.05 7.41
N PHE A 132 -0.89 -2.04 8.67
CA PHE A 132 -0.07 -2.42 9.80
C PHE A 132 -0.86 -2.91 11.03
N TYR A 133 -0.16 -3.69 11.86
CA TYR A 133 -0.60 -4.20 13.14
C TYR A 133 0.53 -4.06 14.16
N PHE A 134 0.35 -3.18 15.14
CA PHE A 134 1.27 -3.03 16.25
C PHE A 134 0.75 -3.75 17.48
N ALA A 135 1.61 -4.55 18.12
CA ALA A 135 1.28 -5.24 19.36
C ALA A 135 2.52 -5.44 20.24
N LYS A 136 2.30 -5.41 21.56
CA LYS A 136 3.33 -5.80 22.53
C LYS A 136 3.55 -7.31 22.52
N ARG A 137 4.79 -7.74 22.79
CA ARG A 137 5.22 -9.15 22.87
C ARG A 137 4.24 -10.03 23.66
N HIS A 138 3.84 -9.59 24.85
CA HIS A 138 2.97 -10.39 25.73
C HIS A 138 1.58 -10.68 25.14
N LEU A 139 1.09 -9.89 24.18
CA LEU A 139 -0.16 -10.19 23.47
C LEU A 139 0.08 -11.27 22.42
N ILE A 140 1.16 -11.13 21.65
CA ILE A 140 1.52 -12.05 20.58
C ILE A 140 1.84 -13.44 21.14
N GLU A 141 2.53 -13.51 22.29
CA GLU A 141 2.81 -14.76 23.00
C GLU A 141 1.52 -15.46 23.48
N LYS A 142 0.47 -14.70 23.80
CA LYS A 142 -0.87 -15.20 24.14
C LYS A 142 -1.71 -15.57 22.90
N GLY A 143 -1.20 -15.30 21.70
CA GLY A 143 -1.88 -15.58 20.45
C GLY A 143 -2.78 -14.45 19.94
N TYR A 144 -2.55 -13.20 20.34
CA TYR A 144 -3.34 -12.05 19.90
C TYR A 144 -2.49 -11.03 19.14
N LEU A 145 -2.92 -10.65 17.93
CA LEU A 145 -2.40 -9.47 17.21
C LEU A 145 -3.08 -8.17 17.68
N GLN A 146 -4.32 -8.27 18.15
CA GLN A 146 -5.11 -7.16 18.67
C GLN A 146 -5.66 -7.58 20.03
N GLY A 147 -5.35 -6.83 21.09
CA GLY A 147 -5.82 -7.17 22.43
C GLY A 147 -5.39 -6.15 23.49
N GLY A 148 -5.76 -6.41 24.74
CA GLY A 148 -5.44 -5.49 25.85
C GLY A 148 -6.07 -4.11 25.66
N LYS A 149 -5.32 -3.05 26.01
CA LYS A 149 -5.72 -1.68 25.69
C LYS A 149 -5.55 -1.43 24.20
N MET A 150 -6.64 -1.53 23.45
CA MET A 150 -6.67 -1.50 21.99
C MET A 150 -7.08 -0.13 21.44
N ALA A 151 -6.45 0.29 20.34
CA ALA A 151 -6.91 1.41 19.51
C ALA A 151 -6.81 1.05 18.03
N TYR A 152 -7.58 1.77 17.20
CA TYR A 152 -7.38 1.80 15.76
C TYR A 152 -6.69 3.12 15.36
N TYR A 153 -6.01 3.11 14.22
CA TYR A 153 -5.52 4.32 13.56
C TYR A 153 -6.20 4.45 12.19
N GLU A 154 -7.05 5.47 12.03
CA GLU A 154 -7.72 5.74 10.77
C GLU A 154 -6.76 6.36 9.76
N MET A 155 -6.38 5.57 8.75
CA MET A 155 -5.58 6.02 7.62
C MET A 155 -6.47 6.71 6.59
N ARG A 156 -5.83 7.62 5.85
CA ARG A 156 -6.42 8.23 4.65
C ARG A 156 -6.81 7.14 3.64
N ALA A 157 -7.93 7.32 2.95
CA ALA A 157 -8.42 6.36 1.97
C ALA A 157 -7.44 6.18 0.80
N GLU A 158 -6.72 7.24 0.45
CA GLU A 158 -5.69 7.25 -0.60
C GLU A 158 -4.49 6.34 -0.27
N HIS A 159 -4.22 6.14 1.03
CA HIS A 159 -3.15 5.27 1.52
C HIS A 159 -3.62 3.82 1.73
N SER A 160 -4.93 3.56 1.67
CA SER A 160 -5.55 2.25 1.93
C SER A 160 -5.76 1.46 0.65
N VAL A 161 -4.64 1.03 0.07
CA VAL A 161 -4.57 0.17 -1.12
C VAL A 161 -4.16 -1.20 -0.63
N ASP A 162 -4.85 -2.23 -1.09
CA ASP A 162 -4.39 -3.60 -0.94
C ASP A 162 -4.13 -4.16 -2.33
N ILE A 163 -3.02 -4.89 -2.49
CA ILE A 163 -2.65 -5.57 -3.74
C ILE A 163 -2.90 -7.05 -3.50
N ASP A 164 -4.04 -7.55 -3.96
CA ASP A 164 -4.44 -8.95 -3.75
C ASP A 164 -4.35 -9.78 -5.04
N ILE A 165 -4.65 -9.17 -6.19
CA ILE A 165 -4.70 -9.85 -7.49
C ILE A 165 -4.00 -9.06 -8.58
N ASP A 166 -3.61 -9.73 -9.68
CA ASP A 166 -2.91 -9.11 -10.82
C ASP A 166 -3.64 -7.90 -11.41
N ILE A 167 -4.97 -7.87 -11.33
CA ILE A 167 -5.79 -6.75 -11.80
C ILE A 167 -5.50 -5.47 -10.99
N ASP A 168 -5.08 -5.61 -9.73
CA ASP A 168 -4.74 -4.48 -8.89
C ASP A 168 -3.42 -3.84 -9.30
N TRP A 169 -2.52 -4.56 -9.98
CA TRP A 169 -1.14 -4.11 -10.20
C TRP A 169 -1.02 -2.77 -10.94
N PRO A 170 -1.66 -2.55 -12.11
CA PRO A 170 -1.56 -1.25 -12.80
C PRO A 170 -2.20 -0.11 -12.00
N ILE A 171 -3.27 -0.40 -11.25
CA ILE A 171 -3.96 0.57 -10.41
C ILE A 171 -3.09 0.92 -9.20
N ALA A 172 -2.46 -0.08 -8.59
CA ALA A 172 -1.57 0.07 -7.46
C ALA A 172 -0.34 0.89 -7.85
N GLU A 173 0.27 0.63 -9.00
CA GLU A 173 1.39 1.41 -9.52
C GLU A 173 1.01 2.89 -9.67
N GLN A 174 -0.09 3.20 -10.36
CA GLN A 174 -0.57 4.58 -10.52
C GLN A 174 -0.90 5.24 -9.17
N ARG A 175 -1.40 4.46 -8.21
CA ARG A 175 -1.75 4.97 -6.89
C ARG A 175 -0.52 5.23 -6.03
N VAL A 176 0.50 4.37 -6.08
CA VAL A 176 1.81 4.61 -5.46
C VAL A 176 2.46 5.84 -6.08
N LEU A 177 2.40 6.01 -7.39
CA LEU A 177 2.91 7.22 -8.06
C LEU A 177 2.22 8.49 -7.57
N SER A 178 0.93 8.42 -7.26
CA SER A 178 0.12 9.57 -6.84
C SER A 178 0.19 9.86 -5.34
N PHE A 179 0.27 8.84 -4.51
CA PHE A 179 0.08 8.92 -3.05
C PHE A 179 1.11 8.10 -2.26
N GLY A 180 2.13 7.57 -2.89
CA GLY A 180 3.20 6.83 -2.23
C GLY A 180 4.22 7.75 -1.57
N TYR A 181 5.02 7.16 -0.68
CA TYR A 181 6.15 7.82 -0.06
C TYR A 181 7.43 7.51 -0.83
N PHE A 182 8.09 8.55 -1.37
CA PHE A 182 9.29 8.40 -2.22
C PHE A 182 10.62 8.68 -1.47
N GLY A 183 10.60 8.66 -0.14
CA GLY A 183 11.76 9.00 0.67
C GLY A 183 11.82 10.48 1.07
N LYS A 184 12.81 10.81 1.91
CA LYS A 184 13.04 12.19 2.37
C LYS A 184 13.81 13.03 1.36
N GLU A 185 14.52 12.38 0.45
CA GLU A 185 15.15 13.12 -0.64
C GLU A 185 14.05 13.42 -1.66
N PRO A 186 13.62 14.70 -1.79
CA PRO A 186 12.92 15.06 -3.01
C PRO A 186 13.79 14.60 -4.18
N LEU A 187 13.18 14.20 -5.30
CA LEU A 187 13.92 14.13 -6.56
C LEU A 187 14.75 15.40 -6.63
N LYS A 188 16.09 15.25 -6.58
CA LYS A 188 17.00 16.38 -6.71
C LYS A 188 16.52 17.16 -7.93
N GLU A 189 16.40 18.47 -7.77
CA GLU A 189 15.95 19.40 -8.81
C GLU A 189 16.27 18.84 -10.20
N VAL A 190 15.23 18.46 -10.96
CA VAL A 190 15.42 17.80 -12.25
C VAL A 190 16.05 18.82 -13.18
N LYS A 191 17.35 18.65 -13.48
CA LYS A 191 18.09 19.61 -14.33
C LYS A 191 18.01 19.28 -15.80
N LEU A 192 17.76 18.02 -16.15
CA LEU A 192 17.77 17.52 -17.51
C LEU A 192 16.69 16.45 -17.71
N LEU A 193 15.86 16.63 -18.73
CA LEU A 193 15.02 15.59 -19.33
C LEU A 193 15.69 15.14 -20.64
N VAL A 194 15.95 13.83 -20.77
CA VAL A 194 16.38 13.21 -22.02
C VAL A 194 15.24 12.29 -22.47
N CYS A 195 14.67 12.53 -23.63
CA CYS A 195 13.59 11.70 -24.18
C CYS A 195 13.86 11.30 -25.62
N SER A 196 13.58 10.05 -25.95
CA SER A 196 13.60 9.56 -27.34
C SER A 196 12.41 10.15 -28.12
N VAL A 197 12.54 10.41 -29.41
CA VAL A 197 11.36 10.63 -30.27
C VAL A 197 10.59 9.32 -30.40
N ASP A 198 11.29 8.23 -30.70
CA ASP A 198 10.71 6.93 -30.98
C ASP A 198 10.29 6.22 -29.69
N GLY A 199 9.00 5.86 -29.62
CA GLY A 199 8.43 5.11 -28.50
C GLY A 199 8.22 5.91 -27.20
N CYS A 200 8.56 7.21 -27.18
CA CYS A 200 8.31 8.11 -26.05
C CYS A 200 7.38 9.27 -26.44
N LEU A 201 7.73 10.06 -27.47
CA LEU A 201 6.89 11.16 -27.98
C LEU A 201 5.96 10.71 -29.12
N THR A 202 6.25 9.56 -29.72
CA THR A 202 5.41 8.90 -30.72
C THR A 202 4.78 7.65 -30.13
N ASN A 203 3.67 7.21 -30.73
CA ASN A 203 3.05 5.93 -30.39
C ASN A 203 3.83 4.70 -30.93
N GLY A 204 5.09 4.89 -31.37
CA GLY A 204 5.93 3.84 -31.93
C GLY A 204 5.45 3.27 -33.27
N ARG A 205 4.56 3.97 -34.00
CA ARG A 205 4.04 3.54 -35.30
C ARG A 205 4.58 4.42 -36.42
N VAL A 206 5.00 3.78 -37.51
CA VAL A 206 5.34 4.43 -38.78
C VAL A 206 4.27 4.07 -39.79
N TYR A 207 3.64 5.09 -40.38
CA TYR A 207 2.69 4.93 -41.47
C TYR A 207 3.44 5.07 -42.80
N VAL A 208 3.27 4.11 -43.70
CA VAL A 208 3.94 4.13 -45.02
C VAL A 208 2.90 4.31 -46.11
N THR A 209 3.08 5.31 -46.96
CA THR A 209 2.20 5.61 -48.10
C THR A 209 2.60 4.78 -49.34
N GLU A 210 1.71 4.74 -50.35
CA GLU A 210 1.95 4.01 -51.60
C GLU A 210 3.20 4.51 -52.37
N ASP A 211 3.54 5.80 -52.24
CA ASP A 211 4.75 6.41 -52.79
C ASP A 211 5.99 6.26 -51.88
N ARG A 212 5.94 5.32 -50.92
CA ARG A 212 7.02 4.99 -49.96
C ARG A 212 7.45 6.18 -49.09
N LYS A 213 6.54 7.10 -48.77
CA LYS A 213 6.80 8.12 -47.76
C LYS A 213 6.41 7.60 -46.38
N GLU A 214 7.22 7.95 -45.40
CA GLU A 214 7.00 7.61 -44.01
C GLU A 214 6.35 8.80 -43.29
N MET A 215 5.35 8.52 -42.47
CA MET A 215 4.67 9.49 -41.61
C MET A 215 4.67 8.98 -40.18
N VAL A 216 5.02 9.87 -39.25
CA VAL A 216 4.95 9.63 -37.80
C VAL A 216 4.04 10.65 -37.14
N SER A 217 3.31 10.24 -36.11
CA SER A 217 2.41 11.11 -35.34
C SER A 217 2.93 11.28 -33.91
N TYR A 218 2.86 12.50 -33.39
CA TYR A 218 3.17 12.85 -32.00
C TYR A 218 2.02 13.63 -31.35
N ASP A 219 1.94 13.65 -30.02
CA ASP A 219 0.92 14.39 -29.29
C ASP A 219 1.37 15.83 -29.02
N TYR A 220 0.56 16.81 -29.40
CA TYR A 220 0.86 18.22 -29.16
C TYR A 220 0.93 18.57 -27.66
N ARG A 221 0.25 17.80 -26.80
CA ARG A 221 0.31 17.97 -25.34
C ARG A 221 1.71 17.72 -24.78
N ASP A 222 2.49 16.85 -25.42
CA ASP A 222 3.87 16.58 -25.02
C ASP A 222 4.77 17.81 -25.25
N ILE A 223 4.52 18.56 -26.33
CA ILE A 223 5.20 19.83 -26.60
C ILE A 223 4.89 20.85 -25.49
N VAL A 224 3.64 20.95 -25.07
CA VAL A 224 3.23 21.84 -23.97
C VAL A 224 3.91 21.42 -22.66
N GLY A 225 3.99 20.12 -22.37
CA GLY A 225 4.72 19.59 -21.22
C GLY A 225 6.20 19.96 -21.25
N ILE A 226 6.87 19.76 -22.38
CA ILE A 226 8.27 20.12 -22.59
C ILE A 226 8.50 21.63 -22.40
N ASP A 227 7.61 22.48 -22.91
CA ASP A 227 7.71 23.93 -22.75
C ASP A 227 7.56 24.36 -21.28
N LEU A 228 6.65 23.75 -20.54
CA LEU A 228 6.50 23.98 -19.10
C LEU A 228 7.76 23.58 -18.31
N LEU A 229 8.42 22.48 -18.69
CA LEU A 229 9.68 22.06 -18.09
C LEU A 229 10.81 23.06 -18.39
N LYS A 230 10.95 23.50 -19.64
CA LYS A 230 11.93 24.53 -20.04
C LYS A 230 11.72 25.84 -19.30
N LYS A 231 10.47 26.29 -19.14
CA LYS A 231 10.11 27.49 -18.35
C LYS A 231 10.49 27.39 -16.88
N ARG A 232 10.60 26.18 -16.34
CA ARG A 232 11.05 25.91 -14.96
C ARG A 232 12.56 25.71 -14.86
N GLY A 233 13.34 26.00 -15.91
CA GLY A 233 14.80 25.91 -15.90
C GLY A 233 15.35 24.52 -16.16
N ILE A 234 14.50 23.57 -16.58
CA ILE A 234 14.91 22.19 -16.88
C ILE A 234 15.43 22.14 -18.32
N GLN A 235 16.65 21.66 -18.52
CA GLN A 235 17.18 21.40 -19.86
C GLN A 235 16.43 20.21 -20.47
N VAL A 236 16.12 20.27 -21.75
CA VAL A 236 15.44 19.17 -22.44
C VAL A 236 16.24 18.82 -23.69
N SER A 237 16.64 17.55 -23.80
CA SER A 237 17.29 16.98 -24.97
C SER A 237 16.37 15.89 -25.55
N ILE A 238 16.08 16.03 -26.84
CA ILE A 238 15.32 15.05 -27.60
C ILE A 238 16.34 14.30 -28.46
N VAL A 239 16.37 12.97 -28.33
CA VAL A 239 17.28 12.05 -29.03
C VAL A 239 16.53 11.14 -29.99
#